data_AF-A0A2R6NIL2-F1
#
_entry.id   AF-A0A2R6NIL2-F1
#
_cell.length_a   1.000
_cell.length_b   1.000
_cell.length_c   1.000
_cell.angle_alpha   90.00
_cell.angle_beta   90.00
_cell.angle_gamma   90.00
#
_symmetry.space_group_name_H-M   'P 1'
#
loop_
_entity.id
_entity.type
_entity.pdbx_description
1 polymer ?
#
loop_
_entity_poly.entity_id
_entity_poly.type
_entity_poly.pdbx_seq_one_letter_code
_entity_poly.pdbx_strand_id
1 'polypeptide(L)'
;MEGIHLEHNQEFQDCVLVADWTVIPASQVTQQRPFPHTAQATLVLPVSSELLYFLSRGPLSRGSISFVVGEESSDVVDVRVEVSYTSPDVLHLMKVCLLQRDEVNNGVGIYTSPELENSASGSGAVFSIQVKFPAPSSSNAPTQVEGLVAIMPLFGFDIADIAPRVNFRSCSLQTSNNKVEAKSLYADSGEITTSNGPIEGTFIGSDSLELLTSNGAINVNIRLANADADKATKLSLHSSNGPVTSHLSLISTLQGSTGGSFKVTAKTSNGALNVLYSAAPLGSVLQFEGSTSNAPAHAALPATYEGDFYLSSRGFFSPSISRNNALQDPAGLGRQRSVQISNGMLGTTEGRVRWGPESESRLSSVELTTSNGPLSFSL
;
A
#
# COMPACT_ATOMS: atom_id res chain seq x y z
N MET A 1 -2.86 -12.57 14.20
CA MET A 1 -1.91 -12.83 13.12
C MET A 1 -0.54 -12.69 13.76
N GLU A 2 0.17 -13.80 13.88
CA GLU A 2 1.57 -13.79 14.30
C GLU A 2 2.34 -12.96 13.26
N GLY A 3 2.87 -11.82 13.68
CA GLY A 3 3.79 -11.06 12.87
C GLY A 3 5.01 -11.93 12.61
N ILE A 4 5.37 -12.12 11.35
CA ILE A 4 6.60 -12.81 10.95
C ILE A 4 7.76 -11.91 11.38
N HIS A 5 8.16 -12.05 12.64
CA HIS A 5 9.34 -11.38 13.20
C HIS A 5 10.59 -12.03 12.60
N LEU A 6 11.19 -11.39 11.61
CA LEU A 6 12.50 -11.79 11.10
C LEU A 6 13.58 -11.30 12.07
N GLU A 7 14.16 -12.21 12.84
CA GLU A 7 15.27 -11.92 13.76
C GLU A 7 16.52 -11.39 13.02
N HIS A 8 17.25 -10.51 13.71
CA HIS A 8 18.26 -9.63 13.13
C HIS A 8 19.60 -10.33 12.77
N ASN A 9 19.86 -11.55 13.25
CA ASN A 9 21.22 -12.15 13.29
C ASN A 9 21.51 -13.36 12.37
N GLN A 10 20.62 -13.76 11.45
CA GLN A 10 20.92 -14.80 10.45
C GLN A 10 21.68 -14.20 9.24
N GLU A 11 22.92 -13.76 9.46
CA GLU A 11 23.66 -12.89 8.52
C GLU A 11 24.00 -13.50 7.16
N PHE A 12 24.11 -14.82 7.03
CA PHE A 12 24.44 -15.50 5.76
C PHE A 12 23.89 -16.93 5.64
N GLN A 13 23.15 -17.42 6.64
CA GLN A 13 22.77 -18.84 6.72
C GLN A 13 21.82 -19.30 5.62
N ASP A 14 21.11 -18.36 4.97
CA ASP A 14 20.10 -18.69 3.96
C ASP A 14 20.61 -18.46 2.51
N CYS A 15 21.86 -18.00 2.30
CA CYS A 15 22.40 -17.77 0.95
C CYS A 15 22.87 -19.09 0.33
N VAL A 16 22.04 -19.68 -0.52
CA VAL A 16 22.34 -20.97 -1.18
C VAL A 16 23.19 -20.80 -2.45
N LEU A 17 23.07 -19.65 -3.12
CA LEU A 17 23.84 -19.35 -4.33
C LEU A 17 24.20 -17.87 -4.36
N VAL A 18 25.48 -17.56 -4.56
CA VAL A 18 25.93 -16.20 -4.87
C VAL A 18 25.88 -16.03 -6.39
N ALA A 19 25.12 -15.07 -6.87
CA ALA A 19 25.01 -14.80 -8.30
C ALA A 19 26.29 -14.11 -8.82
N ASP A 20 26.76 -14.56 -9.98
CA ASP A 20 27.93 -13.97 -10.63
C ASP A 20 27.58 -12.64 -11.31
N TRP A 21 28.44 -11.65 -11.09
CA TRP A 21 28.34 -10.37 -11.77
C TRP A 21 28.86 -10.46 -13.21
N THR A 22 28.04 -10.01 -14.15
CA THR A 22 28.44 -9.76 -15.54
C THR A 22 28.62 -8.25 -15.75
N VAL A 23 29.85 -7.80 -16.02
CA VAL A 23 30.13 -6.38 -16.30
C VAL A 23 29.55 -5.98 -17.65
N ILE A 24 28.77 -4.90 -17.67
CA ILE A 24 28.17 -4.35 -18.89
C ILE A 24 29.16 -3.35 -19.53
N PRO A 25 29.56 -3.54 -20.80
CA PRO A 25 30.44 -2.60 -21.49
C PRO A 25 29.83 -1.20 -21.62
N ALA A 26 30.64 -0.15 -21.45
CA ALA A 26 30.18 1.24 -21.55
C ALA A 26 29.50 1.58 -22.89
N SER A 27 29.86 0.89 -23.98
CA SER A 27 29.24 1.04 -25.30
C SER A 27 27.79 0.56 -25.39
N GLN A 28 27.34 -0.27 -24.45
CA GLN A 28 25.97 -0.78 -24.38
C GLN A 28 25.09 0.03 -23.41
N VAL A 29 25.68 1.01 -22.70
CA VAL A 29 24.96 1.86 -21.76
C VAL A 29 24.38 3.05 -22.54
N THR A 30 23.06 3.04 -22.72
CA THR A 30 22.34 4.01 -23.58
C THR A 30 22.07 5.36 -22.92
N GLN A 31 22.45 5.57 -21.67
CA GLN A 31 22.20 6.80 -20.91
C GLN A 31 23.45 7.30 -20.19
N GLN A 32 23.65 8.62 -20.11
CA GLN A 32 24.67 9.22 -19.25
C GLN A 32 24.35 8.86 -17.80
N ARG A 33 25.20 8.04 -17.19
CA ARG A 33 25.04 7.60 -15.80
C ARG A 33 25.97 8.40 -14.88
N PRO A 34 25.56 8.61 -13.61
CA PRO A 34 26.42 9.22 -12.60
C PRO A 34 27.62 8.33 -12.21
N PHE A 35 27.63 7.07 -12.66
CA PHE A 35 28.68 6.09 -12.36
C PHE A 35 29.30 5.54 -13.66
N PRO A 36 30.64 5.37 -13.71
CA PRO A 36 31.36 4.93 -14.90
C PRO A 36 31.24 3.43 -15.19
N HIS A 37 30.85 2.60 -14.21
CA HIS A 37 30.77 1.15 -14.35
C HIS A 37 29.37 0.62 -14.06
N THR A 38 29.05 -0.52 -14.68
CA THR A 38 27.79 -1.22 -14.45
C THR A 38 28.02 -2.72 -14.51
N ALA A 39 27.38 -3.47 -13.62
CA ALA A 39 27.34 -4.92 -13.66
C ALA A 39 25.90 -5.40 -13.43
N GLN A 40 25.60 -6.60 -13.90
CA GLN A 40 24.31 -7.23 -13.72
C GLN A 40 24.44 -8.66 -13.19
N ALA A 41 23.43 -9.09 -12.45
CA ALA A 41 23.20 -10.47 -12.05
C ALA A 41 21.73 -10.81 -12.33
N THR A 42 21.46 -12.07 -12.63
CA THR A 42 20.10 -12.57 -12.91
C THR A 42 19.84 -13.81 -12.07
N LEU A 43 18.66 -13.85 -11.45
CA LEU A 43 18.18 -14.97 -10.66
C LEU A 43 16.75 -15.30 -11.09
N VAL A 44 16.32 -16.53 -10.80
CA VAL A 44 14.96 -16.98 -11.03
C VAL A 44 14.41 -17.51 -9.72
N LEU A 45 13.16 -17.17 -9.42
CA LEU A 45 12.44 -17.67 -8.24
C LEU A 45 11.19 -18.42 -8.71
N PRO A 46 10.81 -19.56 -8.12
CA PRO A 46 9.60 -20.26 -8.51
C PRO A 46 8.37 -19.47 -8.05
N VAL A 47 7.41 -19.24 -8.95
CA VAL A 47 6.12 -18.58 -8.63
C VAL A 47 5.34 -19.36 -7.58
N SER A 48 5.51 -20.69 -7.56
CA SER A 48 4.89 -21.59 -6.59
C SER A 48 5.46 -21.49 -5.17
N SER A 49 6.39 -20.57 -4.91
CA SER A 49 6.89 -20.32 -3.55
C SER A 49 5.74 -19.88 -2.64
N GLU A 50 5.70 -20.42 -1.42
CA GLU A 50 4.82 -19.92 -0.37
C GLU A 50 5.17 -18.48 0.01
N LEU A 51 6.46 -18.14 -0.06
CA LEU A 51 6.95 -16.78 0.13
C LEU A 51 8.06 -16.44 -0.86
N LEU A 52 7.88 -15.34 -1.59
CA LEU A 52 8.93 -14.61 -2.28
C LEU A 52 9.43 -13.50 -1.37
N TYR A 53 10.74 -13.44 -1.09
CA TYR A 53 11.27 -12.40 -0.21
C TYR A 53 12.51 -11.66 -0.74
N PHE A 54 12.55 -10.35 -0.51
CA PHE A 54 13.62 -9.47 -0.95
C PHE A 54 14.21 -8.72 0.24
N LEU A 55 15.53 -8.77 0.39
CA LEU A 55 16.21 -8.19 1.54
C LEU A 55 17.41 -7.36 1.05
N SER A 56 17.71 -6.28 1.75
CA SER A 56 18.95 -5.54 1.52
C SER A 56 19.65 -5.20 2.82
N ARG A 57 20.97 -5.42 2.88
CA ARG A 57 21.80 -5.13 4.06
C ARG A 57 23.13 -4.47 3.69
N GLY A 58 23.63 -3.61 4.56
CA GLY A 58 24.91 -2.94 4.42
C GLY A 58 24.83 -1.49 3.92
N PRO A 59 25.95 -0.75 3.96
CA PRO A 59 25.98 0.71 3.84
C PRO A 59 25.67 1.25 2.45
N LEU A 60 25.93 0.47 1.39
CA LEU A 60 25.71 0.89 -0.01
C LEU A 60 24.51 0.17 -0.64
N SER A 61 23.77 -0.63 0.13
CA SER A 61 22.54 -1.29 -0.30
C SER A 61 21.40 -0.29 -0.43
N ARG A 62 21.43 0.51 -1.50
CA ARG A 62 20.44 1.55 -1.81
C ARG A 62 20.09 1.57 -3.30
N GLY A 63 18.89 2.02 -3.62
CA GLY A 63 18.47 2.14 -5.01
C GLY A 63 16.97 2.08 -5.22
N SER A 64 16.55 1.29 -6.21
CA SER A 64 15.14 1.06 -6.53
C SER A 64 14.87 -0.41 -6.81
N ILE A 65 13.67 -0.85 -6.45
CA ILE A 65 13.12 -2.15 -6.83
C ILE A 65 11.80 -1.91 -7.58
N SER A 66 11.71 -2.51 -8.77
CA SER A 66 10.56 -2.39 -9.65
C SER A 66 9.86 -3.73 -9.81
N PHE A 67 8.53 -3.72 -9.71
CA PHE A 67 7.69 -4.90 -9.90
C PHE A 67 6.91 -4.76 -11.19
N VAL A 68 7.12 -5.67 -12.12
CA VAL A 68 6.54 -5.64 -13.48
C VAL A 68 5.96 -7.00 -13.85
N VAL A 69 5.12 -7.04 -14.89
CA VAL A 69 4.60 -8.29 -15.45
C VAL A 69 5.17 -8.48 -16.86
N GLY A 70 5.67 -9.68 -17.14
CA GLY A 70 6.14 -10.08 -18.46
C GLY A 70 5.03 -10.29 -19.47
N GLU A 71 5.41 -10.52 -20.71
CA GLU A 71 4.48 -10.85 -21.80
C GLU A 71 4.22 -12.36 -21.88
N GLU A 72 5.21 -13.17 -21.51
CA GLU A 72 5.18 -14.62 -21.60
C GLU A 72 4.72 -15.25 -20.29
N SER A 73 3.94 -16.33 -20.39
CA SER A 73 3.59 -17.18 -19.26
C SER A 73 4.79 -18.03 -18.88
N SER A 74 5.08 -18.11 -17.59
CA SER A 74 6.17 -18.91 -17.03
C SER A 74 5.81 -19.36 -15.61
N ASP A 75 6.52 -20.35 -15.10
CA ASP A 75 6.45 -20.82 -13.72
C ASP A 75 7.50 -20.14 -12.81
N VAL A 76 8.32 -19.24 -13.38
CA VAL A 76 9.34 -18.48 -12.66
C VAL A 76 9.09 -16.97 -12.69
N VAL A 77 9.57 -16.32 -11.64
CA VAL A 77 9.74 -14.87 -11.52
C VAL A 77 11.19 -14.56 -11.88
N ASP A 78 11.39 -13.74 -12.91
CA ASP A 78 12.71 -13.28 -13.31
C ASP A 78 13.14 -12.11 -12.43
N VAL A 79 14.31 -12.22 -11.80
CA VAL A 79 14.91 -11.14 -11.00
C VAL A 79 16.19 -10.70 -11.66
N ARG A 80 16.20 -9.45 -12.16
CA ARG A 80 17.40 -8.81 -12.69
C ARG A 80 17.89 -7.77 -11.70
N VAL A 81 19.13 -7.91 -11.25
CA VAL A 81 19.81 -6.95 -10.39
C VAL A 81 20.89 -6.27 -11.21
N GLU A 82 20.80 -4.95 -11.33
CA GLU A 82 21.82 -4.13 -11.94
C GLU A 82 22.43 -3.22 -10.87
N VAL A 83 23.76 -3.07 -10.89
CA VAL A 83 24.46 -2.14 -10.01
C VAL A 83 25.31 -1.19 -10.84
N SER A 84 25.15 0.10 -10.58
CA SER A 84 26.00 1.16 -11.13
C SER A 84 26.96 1.65 -10.04
N TYR A 85 28.26 1.69 -10.32
CA TYR A 85 29.28 1.88 -9.28
C TYR A 85 30.55 2.62 -9.75
N THR A 86 31.32 3.17 -8.81
CA THR A 86 32.45 4.08 -9.11
C THR A 86 33.78 3.42 -9.45
N SER A 87 34.14 2.31 -8.82
CA SER A 87 35.42 1.61 -9.05
C SER A 87 35.24 0.09 -9.20
N PRO A 88 35.96 -0.59 -10.11
CA PRO A 88 35.95 -2.07 -10.20
C PRO A 88 36.18 -2.76 -8.86
N ASP A 89 36.99 -2.16 -7.99
CA ASP A 89 37.30 -2.69 -6.67
C ASP A 89 36.10 -2.71 -5.72
N VAL A 90 35.03 -1.94 -5.95
CA VAL A 90 33.87 -2.01 -5.04
C VAL A 90 32.95 -3.18 -5.37
N LEU A 91 33.03 -3.75 -6.58
CA LEU A 91 32.10 -4.78 -7.05
C LEU A 91 32.22 -6.09 -6.25
N HIS A 92 33.44 -6.48 -5.87
CA HIS A 92 33.66 -7.70 -5.07
C HIS A 92 33.18 -7.58 -3.62
N LEU A 93 32.95 -6.34 -3.15
CA LEU A 93 32.39 -6.05 -1.83
C LEU A 93 30.86 -6.03 -1.84
N MET A 94 30.24 -6.32 -2.99
CA MET A 94 28.79 -6.39 -3.17
C MET A 94 28.40 -7.79 -3.64
N LYS A 95 27.42 -8.39 -2.97
CA LYS A 95 26.93 -9.73 -3.28
C LYS A 95 25.43 -9.70 -3.52
N VAL A 96 25.00 -10.47 -4.51
CA VAL A 96 23.60 -10.83 -4.71
C VAL A 96 23.48 -12.31 -4.41
N CYS A 97 22.57 -12.64 -3.49
CA CYS A 97 22.35 -14.00 -3.04
C CYS A 97 20.97 -14.47 -3.46
N LEU A 98 20.88 -15.67 -4.00
CA LEU A 98 19.66 -16.48 -3.93
C LEU A 98 19.51 -16.93 -2.48
N LEU A 99 18.39 -16.55 -1.89
CA LEU A 99 18.06 -16.90 -0.52
C LEU A 99 17.05 -18.04 -0.53
N GLN A 100 17.28 -19.03 0.34
CA GLN A 100 16.37 -20.15 0.52
C GLN A 100 16.39 -20.58 1.99
N ARG A 101 15.25 -20.43 2.68
CA ARG A 101 15.08 -20.87 4.07
C ARG A 101 14.61 -22.30 4.19
N ASP A 102 13.78 -22.73 3.24
CA ASP A 102 13.26 -24.07 3.06
C ASP A 102 12.92 -24.29 1.57
N GLU A 103 12.29 -25.40 1.21
CA GLU A 103 11.96 -25.70 -0.18
C GLU A 103 10.90 -24.77 -0.80
N VAL A 104 10.11 -24.07 0.03
CA VAL A 104 8.94 -23.31 -0.41
C VAL A 104 9.13 -21.79 -0.29
N ASN A 105 10.15 -21.34 0.43
CA ASN A 105 10.45 -19.94 0.66
C ASN A 105 11.74 -19.53 -0.05
N ASN A 106 11.59 -18.72 -1.11
CA ASN A 106 12.69 -18.33 -2.00
C ASN A 106 12.80 -16.81 -2.07
N GLY A 107 14.02 -16.29 -2.21
CA GLY A 107 14.24 -14.86 -2.16
C GLY A 107 15.54 -14.38 -2.78
N VAL A 108 15.71 -13.06 -2.79
CA VAL A 108 16.94 -12.41 -3.25
C VAL A 108 17.42 -11.43 -2.18
N GLY A 109 18.69 -11.58 -1.81
CA GLY A 109 19.37 -10.70 -0.85
C GLY A 109 20.46 -9.87 -1.51
N ILE A 110 20.47 -8.57 -1.23
CA ILE A 110 21.54 -7.65 -1.60
C ILE A 110 22.40 -7.35 -0.37
N TYR A 111 23.70 -7.63 -0.45
CA TYR A 111 24.63 -7.44 0.66
C TYR A 111 25.81 -6.60 0.22
N THR A 112 26.12 -5.54 0.97
CA THR A 112 27.33 -4.74 0.78
C THR A 112 28.19 -4.80 2.04
N SER A 113 29.49 -5.06 1.90
CA SER A 113 30.43 -5.19 3.02
C SER A 113 30.51 -3.92 3.88
N PRO A 114 30.59 -4.03 5.22
CA PRO A 114 30.89 -2.89 6.11
C PRO A 114 32.23 -2.20 5.79
N GLU A 115 33.17 -2.89 5.12
CA GLU A 115 34.44 -2.29 4.67
C GLU A 115 34.22 -1.08 3.75
N LEU A 116 33.07 -1.02 3.08
CA LEU A 116 32.68 0.11 2.23
C LEU A 116 32.37 1.39 3.03
N GLU A 117 32.09 1.31 4.34
CA GLU A 117 31.89 2.51 5.19
C GLU A 117 33.18 3.30 5.39
N ASN A 118 34.31 2.60 5.41
CA ASN A 118 35.63 3.20 5.66
C ASN A 118 36.40 3.51 4.35
N SER A 119 35.86 3.10 3.21
CA SER A 119 36.47 3.37 1.90
C SER A 119 36.34 4.87 1.59
N ALA A 120 37.47 5.52 1.29
CA ALA A 120 37.58 6.97 1.13
C ALA A 120 36.51 7.57 0.19
N SER A 121 36.12 8.81 0.50
CA SER A 121 35.16 9.67 -0.18
C SER A 121 35.18 9.51 -1.72
N GLY A 122 34.30 8.69 -2.27
CA GLY A 122 34.24 8.43 -3.72
C GLY A 122 33.74 7.04 -4.11
N SER A 123 33.74 6.07 -3.18
CA SER A 123 33.10 4.77 -3.38
C SER A 123 31.59 4.91 -3.30
N GLY A 124 30.90 4.71 -4.41
CA GLY A 124 29.44 4.80 -4.49
C GLY A 124 28.87 3.69 -5.34
N ALA A 125 27.72 3.17 -4.92
CA ALA A 125 26.92 2.23 -5.69
C ALA A 125 25.43 2.58 -5.60
N VAL A 126 24.69 2.26 -6.66
CA VAL A 126 23.24 2.35 -6.72
C VAL A 126 22.71 1.11 -7.45
N PHE A 127 21.77 0.43 -6.81
CA PHE A 127 21.13 -0.77 -7.34
C PHE A 127 19.83 -0.43 -8.07
N SER A 128 19.56 -1.15 -9.15
CA SER A 128 18.26 -1.20 -9.81
C SER A 128 17.85 -2.65 -9.92
N ILE A 129 16.79 -3.01 -9.22
CA ILE A 129 16.24 -4.36 -9.19
C ILE A 129 14.95 -4.36 -10.00
N GLN A 130 14.82 -5.31 -10.91
CA GLN A 130 13.58 -5.57 -11.62
C GLN A 130 13.12 -6.99 -11.29
N VAL A 131 11.94 -7.08 -10.69
CA VAL A 131 11.23 -8.30 -10.40
C VAL A 131 10.10 -8.41 -11.43
N LYS A 132 10.22 -9.38 -12.33
CA LYS A 132 9.29 -9.58 -13.43
C LYS A 132 8.48 -10.85 -13.19
N PHE A 133 7.22 -10.67 -12.84
CA PHE A 133 6.26 -11.75 -12.71
C PHE A 133 5.82 -12.26 -14.08
N PRO A 134 5.52 -13.55 -14.23
CA PRO A 134 5.05 -14.09 -15.48
C PRO A 134 3.63 -13.63 -15.82
N ALA A 135 3.33 -13.64 -17.12
CA ALA A 135 1.98 -13.48 -17.59
C ALA A 135 1.07 -14.60 -17.06
N PRO A 136 -0.21 -14.33 -16.81
CA PRO A 136 -1.16 -15.37 -16.48
C PRO A 136 -1.26 -16.40 -17.61
N SER A 137 -1.29 -17.69 -17.25
CA SER A 137 -1.38 -18.79 -18.23
C SER A 137 -2.72 -18.84 -18.97
N SER A 138 -3.74 -18.14 -18.48
CA SER A 138 -5.03 -17.99 -19.14
C SER A 138 -5.51 -16.55 -19.03
N SER A 139 -6.25 -16.06 -20.02
CA SER A 139 -6.76 -14.68 -20.03
C SER A 139 -7.71 -14.34 -18.86
N ASN A 140 -8.23 -15.36 -18.18
CA ASN A 140 -9.35 -15.22 -17.25
C ASN A 140 -8.95 -15.33 -15.78
N ALA A 141 -7.68 -15.63 -15.46
CA ALA A 141 -7.21 -15.79 -14.08
C ALA A 141 -5.83 -15.12 -13.91
N PRO A 142 -5.71 -14.11 -13.03
CA PRO A 142 -4.40 -13.56 -12.66
C PRO A 142 -3.45 -14.62 -12.12
N THR A 143 -2.14 -14.40 -12.28
CA THR A 143 -1.11 -15.18 -11.62
C THR A 143 -1.24 -14.98 -10.11
N GLN A 144 -1.53 -16.04 -9.37
CA GLN A 144 -1.61 -16.01 -7.92
C GLN A 144 -0.21 -16.19 -7.32
N VAL A 145 0.17 -15.29 -6.40
CA VAL A 145 1.40 -15.38 -5.60
C VAL A 145 0.99 -15.47 -4.13
N GLU A 146 1.47 -16.48 -3.41
CA GLU A 146 1.06 -16.71 -2.02
C GLU A 146 1.60 -15.63 -1.07
N GLY A 147 2.85 -15.24 -1.23
CA GLY A 147 3.44 -14.21 -0.38
C GLY A 147 4.55 -13.44 -1.06
N LEU A 148 4.55 -12.13 -0.82
CA LEU A 148 5.64 -11.24 -1.19
C LEU A 148 6.06 -10.43 0.03
N VAL A 149 7.33 -10.52 0.43
CA VAL A 149 7.92 -9.69 1.50
C VAL A 149 9.13 -8.96 0.94
N ALA A 150 9.24 -7.66 1.12
CA ALA A 150 10.42 -6.91 0.71
C ALA A 150 10.84 -5.94 1.82
N ILE A 151 12.00 -6.17 2.43
CA ILE A 151 12.56 -5.31 3.48
C ILE A 151 13.84 -4.67 2.95
N MET A 152 13.68 -3.44 2.46
CA MET A 152 14.73 -2.76 1.71
C MET A 152 14.82 -1.27 2.13
N PRO A 153 15.43 -0.96 3.29
CA PRO A 153 15.34 0.35 3.95
C PRO A 153 15.73 1.57 3.08
N LEU A 154 16.68 1.38 2.17
CA LEU A 154 17.20 2.45 1.30
C LEU A 154 16.80 2.26 -0.17
N PHE A 155 15.71 1.53 -0.43
CA PHE A 155 15.18 1.33 -1.77
C PHE A 155 13.82 2.02 -1.94
N GLY A 156 13.63 2.67 -3.10
CA GLY A 156 12.31 3.05 -3.59
C GLY A 156 11.60 1.85 -4.20
N PHE A 157 10.28 1.81 -4.04
CA PHE A 157 9.43 0.78 -4.62
C PHE A 157 8.64 1.36 -5.78
N ASP A 158 8.85 0.83 -6.99
CA ASP A 158 8.15 1.25 -8.20
C ASP A 158 7.31 0.06 -8.74
N ILE A 159 6.01 0.04 -8.46
CA ILE A 159 5.12 -1.05 -8.83
C ILE A 159 4.35 -0.64 -10.10
N ALA A 160 4.51 -1.42 -11.17
CA ALA A 160 3.78 -1.19 -12.41
C ALA A 160 2.28 -1.51 -12.27
N ASP A 161 1.54 -1.44 -13.38
CA ASP A 161 0.11 -1.79 -13.40
C ASP A 161 -0.04 -3.32 -13.39
N ILE A 162 0.19 -3.93 -12.22
CA ILE A 162 0.28 -5.38 -12.08
C ILE A 162 -1.01 -6.02 -11.56
N ALA A 163 -1.88 -5.25 -10.89
CA ALA A 163 -3.12 -5.74 -10.31
C ALA A 163 -4.05 -6.51 -11.28
N PRO A 164 -4.15 -6.17 -12.58
CA PRO A 164 -5.00 -6.92 -13.50
C PRO A 164 -4.48 -8.33 -13.81
N ARG A 165 -3.20 -8.61 -13.52
CA ARG A 165 -2.49 -9.81 -14.01
C ARG A 165 -1.84 -10.61 -12.89
N VAL A 166 -1.59 -10.02 -11.74
CA VAL A 166 -0.95 -10.66 -10.58
C VAL A 166 -1.73 -10.30 -9.32
N ASN A 167 -2.10 -11.34 -8.57
CA ASN A 167 -2.76 -11.21 -7.27
C ASN A 167 -1.86 -11.77 -6.18
N PHE A 168 -1.68 -11.00 -5.10
CA PHE A 168 -0.96 -11.48 -3.92
C PHE A 168 -1.95 -11.92 -2.85
N ARG A 169 -1.75 -13.07 -2.24
CA ARG A 169 -2.50 -13.43 -1.03
C ARG A 169 -1.98 -12.64 0.16
N SER A 170 -0.67 -12.51 0.27
CA SER A 170 -0.02 -11.60 1.21
C SER A 170 1.06 -10.75 0.54
N CYS A 171 1.13 -9.47 0.87
CA CYS A 171 2.15 -8.55 0.36
C CYS A 171 2.60 -7.60 1.46
N SER A 172 3.89 -7.57 1.77
CA SER A 172 4.50 -6.70 2.77
C SER A 172 5.71 -5.97 2.21
N LEU A 173 5.62 -4.66 2.01
CA LEU A 173 6.72 -3.84 1.48
C LEU A 173 7.19 -2.85 2.54
N GLN A 174 8.47 -2.91 2.89
CA GLN A 174 9.08 -2.08 3.92
C GLN A 174 10.31 -1.33 3.40
N THR A 175 10.27 -0.01 3.50
CA THR A 175 11.40 0.90 3.27
C THR A 175 11.52 1.89 4.43
N SER A 176 12.49 2.80 4.40
CA SER A 176 12.64 3.85 5.41
C SER A 176 12.64 5.24 4.78
N ASN A 177 13.38 5.46 3.70
CA ASN A 177 13.65 6.82 3.22
C ASN A 177 13.10 7.15 1.83
N ASN A 178 12.72 6.14 1.06
CA ASN A 178 12.27 6.36 -0.31
C ASN A 178 10.77 6.13 -0.45
N LYS A 179 10.23 6.64 -1.56
CA LYS A 179 8.82 6.50 -1.91
C LYS A 179 8.44 5.05 -2.20
N VAL A 180 7.16 4.76 -1.96
CA VAL A 180 6.46 3.60 -2.54
C VAL A 180 5.44 4.15 -3.53
N GLU A 181 5.63 3.85 -4.81
CA GLU A 181 4.72 4.27 -5.88
C GLU A 181 4.13 3.04 -6.56
N ALA A 182 2.80 2.95 -6.63
CA ALA A 182 2.11 1.85 -7.29
C ALA A 182 1.14 2.35 -8.37
N LYS A 183 1.36 1.97 -9.63
CA LYS A 183 0.32 2.18 -10.65
C LYS A 183 -0.94 1.38 -10.31
N SER A 184 -0.78 0.08 -10.02
CA SER A 184 -1.81 -0.72 -9.37
C SER A 184 -1.22 -1.95 -8.68
N LEU A 185 -1.69 -2.26 -7.47
CA LEU A 185 -1.33 -3.46 -6.71
C LEU A 185 -2.60 -4.12 -6.13
N TYR A 186 -2.76 -5.43 -6.34
CA TYR A 186 -3.82 -6.22 -5.70
C TYR A 186 -3.24 -7.14 -4.62
N ALA A 187 -3.75 -7.08 -3.41
CA ALA A 187 -3.44 -8.04 -2.36
C ALA A 187 -4.68 -8.42 -1.54
N ASP A 188 -4.79 -9.66 -1.10
CA ASP A 188 -5.82 -10.02 -0.12
C ASP A 188 -5.48 -9.39 1.24
N SER A 189 -4.25 -9.63 1.72
CA SER A 189 -3.65 -8.94 2.87
C SER A 189 -2.41 -8.15 2.44
N GLY A 190 -2.46 -6.82 2.51
CA GLY A 190 -1.35 -5.92 2.16
C GLY A 190 -0.87 -5.07 3.35
N GLU A 191 0.44 -4.93 3.49
CA GLU A 191 1.09 -4.02 4.44
C GLU A 191 2.21 -3.24 3.73
N ILE A 192 2.13 -1.90 3.75
CA ILE A 192 3.12 -1.04 3.12
C ILE A 192 3.62 -0.05 4.16
N THR A 193 4.90 -0.16 4.52
CA THR A 193 5.49 0.61 5.62
C THR A 193 6.71 1.39 5.15
N THR A 194 6.74 2.68 5.48
CA THR A 194 7.91 3.55 5.29
C THR A 194 8.08 4.48 6.49
N SER A 195 9.26 5.09 6.66
CA SER A 195 9.46 6.08 7.74
C SER A 195 9.30 7.50 7.22
N ASN A 196 9.92 7.81 6.09
CA ASN A 196 10.06 9.17 5.58
C ASN A 196 9.52 9.36 4.16
N GLY A 197 9.43 8.27 3.38
CA GLY A 197 8.94 8.34 2.01
C GLY A 197 7.42 8.47 1.93
N PRO A 198 6.88 9.06 0.85
CA PRO A 198 5.45 9.02 0.58
C PRO A 198 5.01 7.63 0.11
N ILE A 199 3.72 7.32 0.32
CA ILE A 199 3.04 6.15 -0.25
C ILE A 199 2.01 6.69 -1.24
N GLU A 200 2.17 6.36 -2.51
CA GLU A 200 1.36 6.91 -3.60
C GLU A 200 0.89 5.79 -4.53
N GLY A 201 -0.32 5.92 -5.07
CA GLY A 201 -0.78 5.01 -6.13
C GLY A 201 -2.15 4.39 -5.95
N THR A 202 -2.38 3.27 -6.63
CA THR A 202 -3.64 2.51 -6.57
C THR A 202 -3.45 1.17 -5.89
N PHE A 203 -4.26 0.90 -4.88
CA PHE A 203 -4.22 -0.35 -4.12
C PHE A 203 -5.60 -1.02 -4.11
N ILE A 204 -5.61 -2.34 -4.25
CA ILE A 204 -6.83 -3.16 -4.21
C ILE A 204 -6.65 -4.17 -3.07
N GLY A 205 -7.57 -4.15 -2.11
CA GLY A 205 -7.56 -5.01 -0.93
C GLY A 205 -8.82 -5.86 -0.84
N SER A 206 -8.71 -7.15 -0.51
CA SER A 206 -9.89 -8.02 -0.33
C SER A 206 -10.15 -8.45 1.12
N ASP A 207 -9.12 -8.53 1.97
CA ASP A 207 -9.23 -8.85 3.39
C ASP A 207 -8.75 -7.68 4.27
N SER A 208 -7.48 -7.28 4.12
CA SER A 208 -6.88 -6.20 4.91
C SER A 208 -5.83 -5.42 4.13
N LEU A 209 -5.83 -4.10 4.25
CA LEU A 209 -4.79 -3.23 3.69
C LEU A 209 -4.31 -2.24 4.75
N GLU A 210 -3.01 -2.18 4.99
CA GLU A 210 -2.39 -1.25 5.93
C GLU A 210 -1.31 -0.43 5.23
N LEU A 211 -1.44 0.89 5.23
CA LEU A 211 -0.46 1.82 4.68
C LEU A 211 0.04 2.74 5.80
N LEU A 212 1.31 2.61 6.14
CA LEU A 212 1.93 3.20 7.33
C LEU A 212 3.13 4.05 6.93
N THR A 213 3.15 5.30 7.36
CA THR A 213 4.32 6.17 7.27
C THR A 213 4.50 7.01 8.53
N SER A 214 5.71 7.44 8.86
CA SER A 214 5.91 8.38 9.98
C SER A 214 5.82 9.83 9.49
N ASN A 215 6.51 10.15 8.39
CA ASN A 215 6.68 11.53 7.94
C ASN A 215 6.18 11.78 6.51
N GLY A 216 5.98 10.73 5.72
CA GLY A 216 5.54 10.86 4.33
C GLY A 216 4.05 11.15 4.19
N ALA A 217 3.67 11.65 3.03
CA ALA A 217 2.26 11.74 2.64
C ALA A 217 1.75 10.36 2.24
N ILE A 218 0.47 10.10 2.51
CA ILE A 218 -0.28 9.00 1.89
C ILE A 218 -1.22 9.63 0.88
N ASN A 219 -1.06 9.34 -0.41
CA ASN A 219 -1.92 9.83 -1.48
C ASN A 219 -2.35 8.68 -2.40
N VAL A 220 -3.52 8.12 -2.14
CA VAL A 220 -3.89 6.80 -2.68
C VAL A 220 -5.31 6.71 -3.20
N ASN A 221 -5.48 5.90 -4.24
CA ASN A 221 -6.78 5.41 -4.70
C ASN A 221 -6.92 3.97 -4.23
N ILE A 222 -7.97 3.66 -3.46
CA ILE A 222 -8.15 2.34 -2.88
C ILE A 222 -9.48 1.74 -3.32
N ARG A 223 -9.42 0.48 -3.72
CA ARG A 223 -10.59 -0.36 -3.97
C ARG A 223 -10.63 -1.46 -2.92
N LEU A 224 -11.67 -1.49 -2.09
CA LEU A 224 -11.88 -2.56 -1.12
C LEU A 224 -12.93 -3.50 -1.67
N ALA A 225 -12.55 -4.76 -1.90
CA ALA A 225 -13.44 -5.82 -2.32
C ALA A 225 -13.87 -6.63 -1.10
N ASN A 226 -15.16 -6.87 -0.92
CA ASN A 226 -15.68 -7.70 0.16
C ASN A 226 -16.51 -8.85 -0.42
N ALA A 227 -16.10 -10.07 -0.08
CA ALA A 227 -16.74 -11.32 -0.50
C ALA A 227 -17.56 -11.98 0.62
N ASP A 228 -17.56 -11.41 1.82
CA ASP A 228 -18.18 -11.99 3.01
C ASP A 228 -18.83 -10.87 3.84
N ALA A 229 -20.17 -10.89 3.92
CA ALA A 229 -20.94 -9.88 4.64
C ALA A 229 -20.71 -9.89 6.15
N ASP A 230 -20.25 -11.00 6.71
CA ASP A 230 -19.99 -11.15 8.15
C ASP A 230 -18.54 -10.86 8.53
N LYS A 231 -17.63 -10.84 7.55
CA LYS A 231 -16.22 -10.46 7.74
C LYS A 231 -15.92 -9.13 7.04
N ALA A 232 -15.70 -8.08 7.82
CA ALA A 232 -15.36 -6.78 7.27
C ALA A 232 -13.99 -6.77 6.58
N THR A 233 -13.92 -6.26 5.35
CA THR A 233 -12.65 -5.91 4.70
C THR A 233 -12.08 -4.64 5.35
N LYS A 234 -10.82 -4.70 5.77
CA LYS A 234 -10.20 -3.67 6.63
C LYS A 234 -9.23 -2.79 5.86
N LEU A 235 -9.24 -1.50 6.16
CA LEU A 235 -8.26 -0.53 5.69
C LEU A 235 -7.73 0.28 6.86
N SER A 236 -6.41 0.39 6.98
CA SER A 236 -5.72 1.26 7.92
C SER A 236 -4.77 2.20 7.18
N LEU A 237 -4.98 3.50 7.31
CA LEU A 237 -4.10 4.55 6.80
C LEU A 237 -3.52 5.30 7.99
N HIS A 238 -2.19 5.33 8.13
CA HIS A 238 -1.55 6.01 9.24
C HIS A 238 -0.35 6.84 8.81
N SER A 239 -0.35 8.13 9.17
CA SER A 239 0.83 8.99 9.05
C SER A 239 1.02 9.84 10.30
N SER A 240 2.19 9.84 10.96
CA SER A 240 2.36 10.72 12.12
C SER A 240 2.34 12.21 11.71
N ASN A 241 3.09 12.56 10.67
CA ASN A 241 3.32 13.97 10.30
C ASN A 241 2.82 14.37 8.91
N GLY A 242 2.76 13.44 7.97
CA GLY A 242 2.34 13.75 6.61
C GLY A 242 0.81 13.73 6.43
N PRO A 243 0.30 14.40 5.38
CA PRO A 243 -1.11 14.38 5.06
C PRO A 243 -1.56 12.99 4.60
N VAL A 244 -2.82 12.66 4.87
CA VAL A 244 -3.48 11.45 4.39
C VAL A 244 -4.62 11.85 3.46
N THR A 245 -4.44 11.63 2.17
CA THR A 245 -5.45 11.85 1.13
C THR A 245 -5.79 10.51 0.51
N SER A 246 -7.08 10.14 0.53
CA SER A 246 -7.53 8.87 -0.04
C SER A 246 -8.84 9.01 -0.81
N HIS A 247 -8.90 8.37 -1.98
CA HIS A 247 -10.14 8.13 -2.71
C HIS A 247 -10.51 6.65 -2.58
N LEU A 248 -11.66 6.37 -1.98
CA LEU A 248 -12.09 5.01 -1.64
C LEU A 248 -13.26 4.58 -2.52
N SER A 249 -13.20 3.38 -3.05
CA SER A 249 -14.31 2.69 -3.71
C SER A 249 -14.53 1.35 -3.04
N LEU A 250 -15.73 1.16 -2.49
CA LEU A 250 -16.13 -0.09 -1.86
C LEU A 250 -16.84 -0.96 -2.90
N ILE A 251 -16.54 -2.26 -2.92
CA ILE A 251 -17.03 -3.20 -3.92
C ILE A 251 -17.50 -4.47 -3.19
N SER A 252 -18.72 -4.88 -3.46
CA SER A 252 -19.25 -6.17 -3.02
C SER A 252 -19.08 -7.18 -4.14
N THR A 253 -18.42 -8.30 -3.85
CA THR A 253 -18.32 -9.46 -4.75
C THR A 253 -19.34 -10.54 -4.40
N LEU A 254 -20.27 -10.25 -3.47
CA LEU A 254 -21.41 -11.09 -3.14
C LEU A 254 -22.39 -11.19 -4.32
N GLN A 255 -23.27 -12.19 -4.28
CA GLN A 255 -24.33 -12.35 -5.28
C GLN A 255 -25.22 -11.10 -5.32
N GLY A 256 -25.36 -10.50 -6.50
CA GLY A 256 -26.11 -9.26 -6.71
C GLY A 256 -25.29 -7.98 -6.53
N SER A 257 -24.01 -8.06 -6.16
CA SER A 257 -23.11 -6.90 -6.00
C SER A 257 -23.63 -5.83 -5.02
N THR A 258 -24.42 -6.27 -4.04
CA THR A 258 -24.97 -5.46 -2.95
C THR A 258 -24.41 -5.93 -1.60
N GLY A 259 -24.57 -5.11 -0.56
CA GLY A 259 -24.11 -5.43 0.78
C GLY A 259 -22.59 -5.31 0.95
N GLY A 260 -22.05 -6.19 1.78
CA GLY A 260 -20.65 -6.20 2.15
C GLY A 260 -20.37 -5.38 3.41
N SER A 261 -19.29 -5.73 4.10
CA SER A 261 -18.88 -5.11 5.35
C SER A 261 -17.47 -4.52 5.21
N PHE A 262 -17.31 -3.25 5.60
CA PHE A 262 -16.06 -2.50 5.43
C PHE A 262 -15.71 -1.76 6.70
N LYS A 263 -14.43 -1.85 7.11
CA LYS A 263 -13.88 -1.09 8.22
C LYS A 263 -12.69 -0.26 7.76
N VAL A 264 -12.80 1.05 7.88
CA VAL A 264 -11.77 2.00 7.45
C VAL A 264 -11.31 2.81 8.65
N THR A 265 -10.01 2.85 8.87
CA THR A 265 -9.37 3.70 9.87
C THR A 265 -8.35 4.58 9.18
N ALA A 266 -8.43 5.90 9.36
CA ALA A 266 -7.49 6.85 8.77
C ALA A 266 -7.04 7.86 9.82
N LYS A 267 -5.74 7.87 10.14
CA LYS A 267 -5.18 8.62 11.26
C LYS A 267 -3.96 9.40 10.84
N THR A 268 -3.90 10.64 11.31
CA THR A 268 -2.66 11.41 11.33
C THR A 268 -2.55 12.27 12.59
N SER A 269 -1.38 12.81 12.92
CA SER A 269 -1.27 13.76 14.05
C SER A 269 -1.13 15.19 13.56
N ASN A 270 -0.25 15.44 12.59
CA ASN A 270 0.07 16.79 12.13
C ASN A 270 -0.33 17.06 10.67
N GLY A 271 -0.66 16.04 9.90
CA GLY A 271 -1.10 16.17 8.52
C GLY A 271 -2.60 16.41 8.39
N ALA A 272 -3.02 17.03 7.29
CA ALA A 272 -4.43 17.09 6.94
C ALA A 272 -4.96 15.68 6.63
N LEU A 273 -6.19 15.40 7.05
CA LEU A 273 -6.89 14.15 6.75
C LEU A 273 -7.99 14.43 5.74
N ASN A 274 -7.95 13.76 4.59
CA ASN A 274 -8.96 13.87 3.53
C ASN A 274 -9.34 12.48 3.01
N VAL A 275 -10.57 12.04 3.30
CA VAL A 275 -11.08 10.71 2.92
C VAL A 275 -12.34 10.85 2.07
N LEU A 276 -12.27 10.46 0.81
CA LEU A 276 -13.33 10.66 -0.16
C LEU A 276 -13.86 9.31 -0.64
N TYR A 277 -15.08 8.94 -0.27
CA TYR A 277 -15.74 7.74 -0.76
C TYR A 277 -16.43 8.04 -2.10
N SER A 278 -15.90 7.48 -3.18
CA SER A 278 -16.42 7.67 -4.53
C SER A 278 -17.64 6.80 -4.82
N ALA A 279 -17.67 5.58 -4.28
CA ALA A 279 -18.77 4.64 -4.46
C ALA A 279 -18.80 3.61 -3.32
N ALA A 280 -20.00 3.11 -3.02
CA ALA A 280 -20.18 1.93 -2.17
C ALA A 280 -21.43 1.14 -2.61
N PRO A 281 -21.45 -0.20 -2.41
CA PRO A 281 -22.58 -1.03 -2.78
C PRO A 281 -23.85 -0.66 -2.00
N LEU A 282 -25.02 -0.89 -2.61
CA LEU A 282 -26.29 -0.71 -1.90
C LEU A 282 -26.36 -1.63 -0.69
N GLY A 283 -26.73 -1.10 0.48
CA GLY A 283 -26.87 -1.89 1.71
C GLY A 283 -25.55 -2.35 2.34
N SER A 284 -24.40 -1.81 1.92
CA SER A 284 -23.12 -2.10 2.57
C SER A 284 -23.06 -1.50 3.98
N VAL A 285 -22.37 -2.18 4.90
CA VAL A 285 -22.05 -1.66 6.23
C VAL A 285 -20.67 -1.02 6.18
N LEU A 286 -20.60 0.28 6.48
CA LEU A 286 -19.34 1.03 6.59
C LEU A 286 -19.10 1.45 8.04
N GLN A 287 -17.98 1.00 8.61
CA GLN A 287 -17.42 1.53 9.85
C GLN A 287 -16.20 2.38 9.52
N PHE A 288 -16.31 3.71 9.67
CA PHE A 288 -15.21 4.63 9.40
C PHE A 288 -14.78 5.37 10.67
N GLU A 289 -13.49 5.34 10.98
CA GLU A 289 -12.86 6.12 12.04
C GLU A 289 -11.74 6.99 11.45
N GLY A 290 -11.96 8.30 11.41
CA GLY A 290 -10.99 9.29 10.96
C GLY A 290 -10.53 10.19 12.11
N SER A 291 -9.21 10.42 12.26
CA SER A 291 -8.73 11.40 13.22
C SER A 291 -7.45 12.15 12.81
N THR A 292 -7.38 13.42 13.21
CA THR A 292 -6.15 14.22 13.19
C THR A 292 -6.03 15.09 14.46
N SER A 293 -4.84 15.55 14.82
CA SER A 293 -4.66 16.39 16.01
C SER A 293 -4.54 17.87 15.64
N ASN A 294 -3.67 18.21 14.70
CA ASN A 294 -3.21 19.59 14.50
C ASN A 294 -3.53 20.17 13.12
N ALA A 295 -4.40 19.51 12.35
CA ALA A 295 -4.72 19.89 10.98
C ALA A 295 -6.20 19.69 10.66
N PRO A 296 -6.67 20.18 9.49
CA PRO A 296 -8.03 19.95 9.04
C PRO A 296 -8.37 18.47 8.83
N ALA A 297 -9.62 18.12 9.11
CA ALA A 297 -10.20 16.83 8.77
C ALA A 297 -11.35 17.00 7.76
N HIS A 298 -11.37 16.18 6.72
CA HIS A 298 -12.41 16.09 5.73
C HIS A 298 -12.81 14.65 5.45
N ALA A 299 -14.11 14.38 5.41
CA ALA A 299 -14.63 13.17 4.80
C ALA A 299 -15.87 13.44 3.95
N ALA A 300 -15.95 12.78 2.80
CA ALA A 300 -17.12 12.79 1.94
C ALA A 300 -17.64 11.36 1.77
N LEU A 301 -18.90 11.13 2.12
CA LEU A 301 -19.53 9.82 2.08
C LEU A 301 -20.22 9.56 0.74
N PRO A 302 -20.40 8.29 0.34
CA PRO A 302 -21.08 7.97 -0.90
C PRO A 302 -22.60 8.18 -0.76
N ALA A 303 -23.30 8.41 -1.87
CA ALA A 303 -24.75 8.60 -1.86
C ALA A 303 -25.54 7.39 -1.30
N THR A 304 -24.95 6.19 -1.37
CA THR A 304 -25.48 4.94 -0.83
C THR A 304 -25.37 4.81 0.69
N TYR A 305 -24.69 5.75 1.35
CA TYR A 305 -24.50 5.70 2.81
C TYR A 305 -25.82 5.86 3.58
N GLU A 306 -26.07 4.90 4.47
CA GLU A 306 -27.13 4.92 5.48
C GLU A 306 -26.54 4.51 6.83
N GLY A 307 -26.68 5.36 7.84
CA GLY A 307 -26.06 5.14 9.14
C GLY A 307 -25.93 6.38 10.00
N ASP A 308 -25.26 6.20 11.13
CA ASP A 308 -25.02 7.22 12.14
C ASP A 308 -23.66 7.86 11.93
N PHE A 309 -23.53 9.15 12.23
CA PHE A 309 -22.26 9.83 12.20
C PHE A 309 -22.04 10.67 13.46
N TYR A 310 -20.80 10.75 13.89
CA TYR A 310 -20.33 11.54 15.00
C TYR A 310 -19.10 12.35 14.58
N LEU A 311 -19.20 13.66 14.70
CA LEU A 311 -18.16 14.61 14.36
C LEU A 311 -17.74 15.35 15.62
N SER A 312 -16.44 15.46 15.87
CA SER A 312 -15.92 16.18 17.02
C SER A 312 -14.74 17.03 16.64
N SER A 313 -14.82 18.32 16.96
CA SER A 313 -13.73 19.27 16.80
C SER A 313 -13.54 20.01 18.11
N ARG A 314 -12.39 19.84 18.78
CA ARG A 314 -12.12 20.56 20.04
C ARG A 314 -11.80 22.04 19.77
N GLY A 315 -12.04 22.90 20.77
CA GLY A 315 -11.72 24.32 20.71
C GLY A 315 -12.82 25.20 20.10
N PHE A 316 -12.43 26.15 19.25
CA PHE A 316 -13.34 27.16 18.65
C PHE A 316 -13.96 26.74 17.30
N PHE A 317 -13.68 25.52 16.84
CA PHE A 317 -14.15 25.03 15.54
C PHE A 317 -15.42 24.22 15.69
N SER A 318 -16.48 24.60 14.99
CA SER A 318 -17.68 23.77 14.85
C SER A 318 -17.59 22.95 13.56
N PRO A 319 -17.92 21.65 13.59
CA PRO A 319 -18.07 20.84 12.40
C PRO A 319 -18.95 21.51 11.33
N SER A 320 -18.45 21.56 10.11
CA SER A 320 -19.22 22.02 8.94
C SER A 320 -19.75 20.82 8.18
N ILE A 321 -21.07 20.80 7.92
CA ILE A 321 -21.73 19.72 7.20
C ILE A 321 -22.29 20.27 5.88
N SER A 322 -21.78 19.77 4.77
CA SER A 322 -22.32 20.04 3.44
C SER A 322 -23.32 18.93 3.06
N ARG A 323 -24.48 19.32 2.55
CA ARG A 323 -25.55 18.38 2.14
C ARG A 323 -25.81 18.54 0.66
N ASN A 324 -25.77 17.45 -0.08
CA ASN A 324 -26.26 17.45 -1.44
C ASN A 324 -27.74 17.03 -1.49
N ASN A 325 -28.63 18.02 -1.59
CA ASN A 325 -30.08 17.80 -1.65
C ASN A 325 -30.56 17.31 -3.03
N ALA A 326 -29.71 17.29 -4.05
CA ALA A 326 -30.05 16.88 -5.42
C ALA A 326 -29.70 15.41 -5.71
N LEU A 327 -29.37 14.62 -4.68
CA LEU A 327 -29.04 13.20 -4.85
C LEU A 327 -30.28 12.38 -5.21
N GLN A 328 -30.18 11.66 -6.33
CA GLN A 328 -31.17 10.66 -6.72
C GLN A 328 -31.03 9.41 -5.83
N ASP A 329 -32.15 8.76 -5.50
CA ASP A 329 -32.16 7.50 -4.76
C ASP A 329 -31.27 6.46 -5.47
N PRO A 330 -30.16 6.01 -4.85
CA PRO A 330 -29.25 5.06 -5.47
C PRO A 330 -29.89 3.71 -5.78
N ALA A 331 -30.99 3.35 -5.11
CA ALA A 331 -31.75 2.13 -5.39
C ALA A 331 -32.75 2.29 -6.55
N GLY A 332 -32.97 3.52 -7.05
CA GLY A 332 -33.95 3.81 -8.10
C GLY A 332 -35.41 3.66 -7.65
N LEU A 333 -35.68 3.54 -6.34
CA LEU A 333 -37.00 3.30 -5.77
C LEU A 333 -37.77 4.60 -5.46
N GLY A 334 -37.20 5.76 -5.81
CA GLY A 334 -37.80 7.06 -5.53
C GLY A 334 -37.88 7.39 -4.04
N ARG A 335 -37.03 6.78 -3.20
CA ARG A 335 -36.95 7.09 -1.77
C ARG A 335 -36.45 8.51 -1.57
N GLN A 336 -36.94 9.16 -0.52
CA GLN A 336 -36.40 10.45 -0.07
C GLN A 336 -35.29 10.23 0.95
N ARG A 337 -34.19 10.99 0.81
CA ARG A 337 -33.09 11.01 1.77
C ARG A 337 -33.46 11.91 2.95
N SER A 338 -33.38 11.36 4.16
CA SER A 338 -33.55 12.12 5.39
C SER A 338 -32.21 12.22 6.12
N VAL A 339 -31.87 13.44 6.54
CA VAL A 339 -30.66 13.74 7.32
C VAL A 339 -31.08 14.47 8.59
N GLN A 340 -30.98 13.77 9.72
CA GLN A 340 -31.23 14.32 11.05
C GLN A 340 -29.90 14.70 11.68
N ILE A 341 -29.81 15.93 12.21
CA ILE A 341 -28.58 16.45 12.81
C ILE A 341 -28.92 17.05 14.17
N SER A 342 -28.13 16.67 15.17
CA SER A 342 -28.16 17.21 16.51
C SER A 342 -26.80 17.83 16.80
N ASN A 343 -26.78 19.11 17.13
CA ASN A 343 -25.57 19.80 17.53
C ASN A 343 -25.40 19.63 19.03
N GLY A 344 -24.30 19.03 19.45
CA GLY A 344 -23.96 18.87 20.85
C GLY A 344 -23.25 20.10 21.42
N MET A 345 -23.00 20.07 22.73
CA MET A 345 -22.13 21.06 23.37
C MET A 345 -20.65 20.78 23.02
N LEU A 346 -19.81 21.82 23.06
CA LEU A 346 -18.34 21.71 22.95
C LEU A 346 -17.80 21.21 21.59
N GLY A 347 -18.39 21.66 20.47
CA GLY A 347 -17.86 21.36 19.13
C GLY A 347 -18.15 19.94 18.63
N THR A 348 -19.18 19.31 19.18
CA THR A 348 -19.66 17.99 18.78
C THR A 348 -20.90 18.09 17.90
N THR A 349 -21.03 17.19 16.93
CA THR A 349 -22.20 17.09 16.07
C THR A 349 -22.47 15.63 15.77
N GLU A 350 -23.68 15.19 16.04
CA GLU A 350 -24.13 13.83 15.75
C GLU A 350 -25.28 13.88 14.76
N GLY A 351 -25.47 12.80 14.02
CA GLY A 351 -26.60 12.73 13.12
C GLY A 351 -26.75 11.36 12.48
N ARG A 352 -27.77 11.28 11.64
CA ARG A 352 -28.24 10.04 11.04
C ARG A 352 -28.72 10.29 9.62
N VAL A 353 -28.31 9.42 8.72
CA VAL A 353 -28.66 9.45 7.29
C VAL A 353 -29.44 8.19 6.94
N ARG A 354 -30.60 8.34 6.28
CA ARG A 354 -31.46 7.23 5.85
C ARG A 354 -32.16 7.53 4.53
N TRP A 355 -32.52 6.48 3.79
CA TRP A 355 -33.38 6.53 2.60
C TRP A 355 -34.72 5.83 2.86
N GLY A 356 -35.84 6.56 2.80
CA GLY A 356 -37.19 6.01 2.97
C GLY A 356 -37.62 5.77 4.43
N PRO A 357 -38.83 5.21 4.66
CA PRO A 357 -39.35 4.95 6.01
C PRO A 357 -38.56 3.83 6.70
N GLU A 358 -38.49 3.91 8.04
CA GLU A 358 -37.67 3.08 8.92
C GLU A 358 -37.59 1.60 8.52
N SER A 359 -36.41 1.16 8.07
CA SER A 359 -36.04 -0.25 8.05
C SER A 359 -34.91 -0.48 9.05
N GLU A 360 -34.99 -1.58 9.80
CA GLU A 360 -33.97 -2.06 10.74
C GLU A 360 -32.75 -2.63 9.99
N SER A 361 -32.10 -1.84 9.16
CA SER A 361 -30.85 -2.25 8.51
C SER A 361 -29.70 -2.23 9.52
N ARG A 362 -28.75 -3.18 9.42
CA ARG A 362 -27.43 -3.09 10.08
C ARG A 362 -26.82 -1.71 9.76
N LEU A 363 -26.66 -0.86 10.78
CA LEU A 363 -26.32 0.55 10.57
C LEU A 363 -24.82 0.74 10.37
N SER A 364 -24.47 1.53 9.36
CA SER A 364 -23.11 2.08 9.22
C SER A 364 -22.84 3.11 10.32
N SER A 365 -21.56 3.32 10.62
CA SER A 365 -21.12 4.28 11.63
C SER A 365 -19.89 5.03 11.16
N VAL A 366 -19.92 6.35 11.26
CA VAL A 366 -18.80 7.23 10.90
C VAL A 366 -18.41 8.08 12.09
N GLU A 367 -17.15 8.01 12.49
CA GLU A 367 -16.54 8.89 13.48
C GLU A 367 -15.43 9.69 12.82
N LEU A 368 -15.52 11.02 12.87
CA LEU A 368 -14.48 11.92 12.38
C LEU A 368 -14.12 12.93 13.48
N THR A 369 -12.84 13.00 13.83
CA THR A 369 -12.38 13.83 14.94
C THR A 369 -11.17 14.69 14.59
N THR A 370 -11.12 15.90 15.14
CA THR A 370 -9.92 16.74 15.15
C THR A 370 -9.78 17.52 16.46
N SER A 371 -8.54 17.81 16.88
CA SER A 371 -8.30 18.55 18.13
C SER A 371 -8.12 20.05 17.93
N ASN A 372 -7.31 20.46 16.95
CA ASN A 372 -6.90 21.85 16.76
C ASN A 372 -7.09 22.35 15.32
N GLY A 373 -7.89 21.65 14.51
CA GLY A 373 -8.18 22.03 13.13
C GLY A 373 -9.68 22.13 12.84
N PRO A 374 -10.08 22.70 11.70
CA PRO A 374 -11.45 22.67 11.24
C PRO A 374 -11.84 21.27 10.78
N LEU A 375 -13.12 20.93 10.94
CA LEU A 375 -13.72 19.69 10.45
C LEU A 375 -14.78 20.00 9.40
N SER A 376 -14.69 19.30 8.28
CA SER A 376 -15.71 19.36 7.22
C SER A 376 -16.17 17.96 6.85
N PHE A 377 -17.48 17.83 6.61
CA PHE A 377 -18.11 16.54 6.35
C PHE A 377 -19.16 16.71 5.25
N SER A 378 -19.12 15.85 4.25
CA SER A 378 -20.01 15.94 3.09
C SER A 378 -20.87 14.71 2.96
N LEU A 379 -22.18 14.94 2.80
CA LEU A 379 -23.22 13.93 2.67
C LEU A 379 -23.86 13.93 1.29
#